data_AF-K1T7B1-F1
#
_entry.id   AF-K1T7B1-F1
#
_cell.length_a   1.000
_cell.length_b   1.000
_cell.length_c   1.000
_cell.angle_alpha   90.00
_cell.angle_beta   90.00
_cell.angle_gamma   90.00
#
_symmetry.space_group_name_H-M   'P 1'
#
loop_
_entity.id
_entity.type
_entity.pdbx_description
1 polymer ?
#
loop_
_entity_poly.entity_id
_entity_poly.type
_entity_poly.pdbx_seq_one_letter_code
_entity_poly.pdbx_strand_id
1 'polypeptide(L)'
;IETIYADHDIDRYQVAQEMAATICQAFRNQEGDILAFLPGQGEIMKCEELLRSVLPSATLYPLYGNLSPEKQRLAIAPSKPGERKIVLATPIAETSLTIEGVRIVVDSGLCRKLVYDARTGLSHLETVRISQDMATQRRGVRAE
;
A
#
# COMPACT_ATOMS: atom_id res chain seq x y z
N ILE A 1 -14.06 -5.90 -6.95
CA ILE A 1 -12.94 -5.38 -6.14
C ILE A 1 -13.55 -4.86 -4.86
N GLU A 2 -13.15 -5.41 -3.73
CA GLU A 2 -13.60 -4.93 -2.41
C GLU A 2 -12.50 -4.04 -1.82
N THR A 3 -12.88 -2.88 -1.29
CA THR A 3 -11.95 -1.92 -0.67
C THR A 3 -12.20 -1.91 0.83
N ILE A 4 -11.18 -2.27 1.60
CA ILE A 4 -11.22 -2.26 3.07
C ILE A 4 -10.39 -1.06 3.54
N TYR A 5 -11.03 -0.13 4.23
CA TYR A 5 -10.33 0.95 4.93
C TYR A 5 -9.98 0.47 6.33
N ALA A 6 -8.78 0.79 6.80
CA ALA A 6 -8.49 0.73 8.22
C ALA A 6 -9.38 1.78 8.91
N ASP A 7 -10.23 1.34 9.84
CA ASP A 7 -11.12 2.21 10.62
C ASP A 7 -10.43 2.69 11.90
N HIS A 8 -10.83 3.87 12.37
CA HIS A 8 -10.26 4.70 13.44
C HIS A 8 -9.02 5.54 13.09
N ASP A 9 -8.89 6.63 13.84
CA ASP A 9 -7.84 7.66 13.75
C ASP A 9 -6.44 7.02 13.82
N ILE A 10 -5.93 6.53 12.69
CA ILE A 10 -4.63 5.87 12.63
C ILE A 10 -3.60 6.82 13.21
N ASP A 11 -3.05 6.47 14.37
CA ASP A 11 -1.90 7.18 14.87
C ASP A 11 -0.83 7.07 13.78
N ARG A 12 -0.34 8.21 13.28
CA ARG A 12 0.65 8.26 12.19
C ARG A 12 1.89 7.42 12.51
N TYR A 13 2.13 7.10 13.79
CA TYR A 13 3.20 6.22 14.25
C TYR A 13 2.87 4.71 14.20
N GLN A 14 1.60 4.33 14.02
CA GLN A 14 1.09 2.94 14.04
C GLN A 14 0.55 2.43 12.70
N VAL A 15 0.67 3.23 11.62
CA VAL A 15 0.17 2.88 10.27
C VAL A 15 0.60 1.48 9.84
N ALA A 16 1.84 1.09 10.10
CA ALA A 16 2.35 -0.22 9.68
C ALA A 16 1.64 -1.38 10.40
N GLN A 17 1.35 -1.24 11.69
CA GLN A 17 0.68 -2.24 12.52
C GLN A 17 -0.78 -2.42 12.10
N GLU A 18 -1.51 -1.31 11.92
CA GLU A 18 -2.91 -1.35 11.51
C GLU A 18 -3.07 -1.89 10.08
N MET A 19 -2.18 -1.48 9.17
CA MET A 19 -2.14 -2.04 7.82
C MET A 19 -1.84 -3.53 7.85
N ALA A 20 -0.86 -3.98 8.63
CA ALA A 20 -0.55 -5.40 8.73
C ALA A 20 -1.73 -6.21 9.27
N ALA A 21 -2.43 -5.72 10.29
CA ALA A 21 -3.62 -6.37 10.85
C ALA A 21 -4.76 -6.46 9.81
N THR A 22 -5.04 -5.36 9.11
CA THR A 22 -6.09 -5.30 8.09
C THR A 22 -5.76 -6.21 6.90
N ILE A 23 -4.51 -6.21 6.43
CA ILE A 23 -4.02 -7.11 5.37
C ILE A 23 -4.14 -8.57 5.82
N CYS A 24 -3.80 -8.90 7.06
CA CYS A 24 -3.95 -10.27 7.59
C CYS A 24 -5.41 -10.72 7.59
N GLN A 25 -6.33 -9.86 8.01
CA GLN A 25 -7.75 -10.16 8.00
C GLN A 25 -8.26 -10.37 6.57
N ALA A 26 -7.91 -9.48 5.64
CA ALA A 26 -8.28 -9.61 4.24
C ALA A 26 -7.69 -10.88 3.61
N PHE A 27 -6.43 -11.19 3.93
CA PHE A 27 -5.77 -12.40 3.46
C PHE A 27 -6.48 -13.66 3.95
N ARG A 28 -6.93 -13.71 5.21
CA ARG A 28 -7.60 -14.91 5.75
C ARG A 28 -9.03 -15.09 5.25
N ASN A 29 -9.73 -13.99 4.99
CA ASN A 29 -11.18 -14.02 4.76
C ASN A 29 -11.59 -13.97 3.30
N GLN A 30 -10.70 -13.56 2.40
CA GLN A 30 -10.98 -13.37 0.98
C GLN A 30 -9.97 -14.13 0.14
N GLU A 31 -10.23 -14.28 -1.16
CA GLU A 31 -9.29 -14.87 -2.12
C GLU A 31 -8.76 -13.81 -3.10
N GLY A 32 -7.62 -14.12 -3.72
CA GLY A 32 -6.95 -13.24 -4.68
C GLY A 32 -5.85 -12.38 -4.06
N ASP A 33 -5.19 -11.63 -4.93
CA ASP A 33 -4.05 -10.79 -4.55
C ASP A 33 -4.51 -9.50 -3.88
N ILE A 34 -3.63 -8.98 -3.03
CA ILE A 34 -3.87 -7.77 -2.24
C ILE A 34 -2.94 -6.66 -2.74
N LEU A 35 -3.50 -5.48 -3.00
CA LEU A 35 -2.75 -4.24 -3.15
C LEU A 35 -2.99 -3.36 -1.92
N ALA A 36 -1.92 -3.00 -1.22
CA ALA A 36 -1.99 -2.18 -0.02
C ALA A 36 -1.28 -0.83 -0.23
N PHE A 37 -1.98 0.27 0.05
CA PHE A 37 -1.42 1.62 -0.05
C PHE A 37 -0.94 2.15 1.31
N LEU A 38 0.37 2.38 1.43
CA LEU A 38 1.03 2.92 2.62
C LEU A 38 1.69 4.28 2.33
N PRO A 39 1.86 5.17 3.33
CA PRO A 39 2.31 6.55 3.10
C PRO A 39 3.72 6.69 2.50
N GLY A 40 4.61 5.74 2.78
CA GLY A 40 6.01 5.83 2.44
C GLY A 40 6.78 4.52 2.63
N GLN A 41 8.04 4.54 2.18
CA GLN A 41 8.95 3.39 2.26
C GLN A 41 9.12 2.89 3.70
N GLY A 42 9.26 3.78 4.69
CA GLY A 42 9.46 3.38 6.08
C GLY A 42 8.30 2.56 6.62
N GLU A 43 7.07 2.94 6.28
CA GLU A 43 5.86 2.23 6.67
C GLU A 43 5.74 0.90 5.91
N ILE A 44 6.09 0.86 4.61
CA ILE A 44 6.13 -0.37 3.80
C ILE A 44 7.06 -1.41 4.41
N MET A 45 8.31 -1.03 4.72
CA MET A 45 9.31 -1.97 5.25
C MET A 45 8.88 -2.55 6.60
N LYS A 46 8.33 -1.72 7.49
CA LYS A 46 7.80 -2.17 8.78
C LYS A 46 6.60 -3.10 8.62
N CYS A 47 5.67 -2.76 7.74
CA CYS A 47 4.50 -3.60 7.45
C CYS A 47 4.93 -4.95 6.85
N GLU A 48 5.89 -4.93 5.92
CA GLU A 48 6.46 -6.14 5.33
C GLU A 48 7.06 -7.07 6.39
N GLU A 49 7.87 -6.52 7.30
CA GLU A 49 8.48 -7.28 8.40
C GLU A 49 7.43 -7.94 9.29
N LEU A 50 6.40 -7.19 9.68
CA LEU A 50 5.27 -7.73 10.46
C LEU A 50 4.59 -8.86 9.70
N LEU A 51 4.24 -8.65 8.43
CA LEU A 51 3.53 -9.62 7.61
C LEU A 51 4.33 -10.91 7.37
N ARG A 52 5.66 -10.83 7.19
CA ARG A 52 6.51 -12.02 7.04
C ARG A 52 6.39 -12.98 8.22
N SER A 53 6.19 -12.44 9.43
CA SER A 53 6.06 -13.27 10.64
C SER A 53 4.71 -13.97 10.76
N VAL A 54 3.64 -13.37 10.24
CA VAL A 54 2.26 -13.83 10.44
C VAL A 54 1.64 -14.50 9.20
N LEU A 55 2.17 -14.24 8.01
CA LEU A 55 1.73 -14.79 6.72
C LEU A 55 2.91 -15.42 5.95
N PRO A 56 3.51 -16.52 6.44
CA PRO A 56 4.66 -17.15 5.78
C PRO A 56 4.34 -17.72 4.39
N SER A 57 3.06 -17.92 4.07
CA SER A 57 2.59 -18.42 2.76
C SER A 57 2.29 -17.31 1.75
N ALA A 58 2.36 -16.03 2.14
CA ALA A 58 2.14 -14.91 1.24
C ALA A 58 3.45 -14.48 0.58
N THR A 59 3.43 -14.15 -0.71
CA THR A 59 4.58 -13.49 -1.36
C THR A 59 4.40 -11.98 -1.28
N LEU A 60 5.31 -11.31 -0.58
CA LEU A 60 5.28 -9.86 -0.36
C LEU A 60 6.15 -9.14 -1.39
N TYR A 61 5.59 -8.11 -2.01
CA TYR A 61 6.28 -7.25 -2.99
C TYR A 61 6.18 -5.78 -2.58
N PRO A 62 7.24 -5.17 -2.04
CA PRO A 62 7.27 -3.74 -1.86
C PRO A 62 7.31 -3.02 -3.21
N LEU A 63 6.64 -1.86 -3.30
CA LEU A 63 6.59 -1.02 -4.50
C LEU A 63 6.68 0.48 -4.16
N TYR A 64 7.89 1.03 -4.25
CA TYR A 64 8.18 2.45 -4.01
C TYR A 64 9.27 2.97 -4.95
N GLY A 65 9.38 4.29 -5.09
CA GLY A 65 10.17 4.95 -6.14
C GLY A 65 11.67 4.63 -6.16
N ASN A 66 12.25 4.27 -5.01
CA ASN A 66 13.68 3.95 -4.89
C ASN A 66 14.02 2.46 -5.10
N LEU A 67 13.10 1.65 -5.64
CA LEU A 67 13.36 0.26 -5.99
C LEU A 67 14.08 0.14 -7.34
N SER A 68 14.84 -0.95 -7.52
CA SER A 68 15.38 -1.27 -8.83
C SER A 68 14.24 -1.54 -9.84
N PRO A 69 14.44 -1.24 -11.14
CA PRO A 69 13.43 -1.49 -12.17
C PRO A 69 12.97 -2.95 -12.21
N GLU A 70 13.87 -3.89 -11.89
CA GLU A 70 13.54 -5.31 -11.81
C GLU A 70 12.56 -5.63 -10.67
N LYS A 71 12.80 -5.09 -9.47
CA LYS A 71 11.90 -5.28 -8.33
C LYS A 71 10.54 -4.64 -8.57
N GLN A 72 10.52 -3.46 -9.20
CA GLN A 72 9.27 -2.83 -9.61
C GLN A 72 8.50 -3.72 -10.59
N ARG A 73 9.16 -4.24 -11.65
CA ARG A 73 8.52 -5.16 -12.60
C ARG A 73 7.96 -6.41 -11.91
N LEU A 74 8.68 -7.00 -10.97
CA LEU A 74 8.21 -8.17 -10.23
C LEU A 74 6.97 -7.87 -9.38
N ALA A 75 6.88 -6.68 -8.76
CA ALA A 75 5.70 -6.27 -8.01
C ALA A 75 4.46 -6.06 -8.91
N ILE A 76 4.69 -5.66 -10.16
CA ILE A 76 3.62 -5.35 -11.13
C ILE A 76 3.17 -6.60 -11.89
N ALA A 77 4.08 -7.55 -12.12
CA ALA A 77 3.81 -8.76 -12.85
C ALA A 77 2.66 -9.57 -12.21
N PRO A 78 1.87 -10.31 -13.02
CA PRO A 78 0.84 -11.21 -12.51
C PRO A 78 1.40 -12.20 -11.49
N SER A 79 0.59 -12.61 -10.51
CA SER A 79 0.95 -13.68 -9.57
C SER A 79 1.25 -14.98 -10.32
N LYS A 80 2.24 -15.74 -9.85
CA LYS A 80 2.51 -17.08 -10.37
C LYS A 80 1.36 -18.05 -10.01
N PRO A 81 1.17 -19.14 -10.76
CA PRO A 81 0.19 -20.17 -10.37
C PRO A 81 0.44 -20.70 -8.96
N GLY A 82 -0.60 -20.69 -8.11
CA GLY A 82 -0.52 -21.11 -6.71
C GLY A 82 0.13 -20.11 -5.75
N GLU A 83 0.58 -18.97 -6.25
CA GLU A 83 1.07 -17.86 -5.43
C GLU A 83 -0.10 -16.98 -4.98
N ARG A 84 0.01 -16.46 -3.76
CA ARG A 84 -0.86 -15.40 -3.29
C ARG A 84 -0.03 -14.16 -2.97
N LYS A 85 -0.17 -13.15 -3.81
CA LYS A 85 0.70 -11.97 -3.84
C LYS A 85 0.09 -10.84 -3.01
N ILE A 86 0.95 -10.14 -2.27
CA ILE A 86 0.61 -8.91 -1.56
C ILE A 86 1.58 -7.83 -2.00
N VAL A 87 1.08 -6.79 -2.66
CA VAL A 87 1.88 -5.64 -3.10
C VAL A 87 1.71 -4.51 -2.09
N LEU A 88 2.81 -4.04 -1.50
CA LEU A 88 2.85 -2.94 -0.54
C LEU A 88 3.37 -1.68 -1.24
N ALA A 89 2.48 -0.76 -1.61
CA ALA A 89 2.79 0.35 -2.51
C ALA A 89 2.64 1.73 -1.88
N THR A 90 3.46 2.70 -2.32
CA THR A 90 3.20 4.12 -2.04
C THR A 90 2.23 4.72 -3.06
N PRO A 91 1.48 5.80 -2.73
CA PRO A 91 0.59 6.49 -3.68
C PRO A 91 1.26 7.05 -4.93
N ILE A 92 2.58 7.22 -4.97
CA ILE A 92 3.31 7.55 -6.21
C ILE A 92 3.09 6.48 -7.31
N ALA A 93 2.62 5.29 -6.93
CA ALA A 93 2.15 4.26 -7.83
C ALA A 93 0.75 4.54 -8.46
N GLU A 94 0.03 5.58 -8.05
CA GLU A 94 -1.37 5.85 -8.44
C GLU A 94 -1.57 6.05 -9.95
N THR A 95 -0.56 6.56 -10.67
CA THR A 95 -0.86 7.15 -11.98
C THR A 95 -1.00 6.19 -13.15
N SER A 96 -0.71 4.88 -13.03
CA SER A 96 -0.92 3.93 -14.15
C SER A 96 -0.73 2.45 -13.81
N LEU A 97 -0.89 2.03 -12.55
CA LEU A 97 -0.54 0.66 -12.17
C LEU A 97 -1.73 -0.29 -12.24
N THR A 98 -1.83 -1.01 -13.36
CA THR A 98 -2.65 -2.21 -13.48
C THR A 98 -1.84 -3.39 -12.98
N ILE A 99 -2.18 -3.90 -11.80
CA ILE A 99 -1.61 -5.14 -11.27
C ILE A 99 -2.68 -6.21 -11.47
N GLU A 100 -2.48 -7.05 -12.48
CA GLU A 100 -3.37 -8.18 -12.77
C GLU A 100 -3.44 -9.13 -11.57
N GLY A 101 -4.63 -9.67 -11.32
CA GLY A 101 -4.90 -10.62 -10.24
C GLY A 101 -5.28 -9.99 -8.89
N VAL A 102 -5.13 -8.66 -8.73
CA VAL A 102 -5.58 -7.96 -7.52
C VAL A 102 -7.09 -8.06 -7.39
N ARG A 103 -7.59 -8.57 -6.27
CA ARG A 103 -9.04 -8.58 -5.96
C ARG A 103 -9.40 -7.64 -4.83
N ILE A 104 -8.40 -7.29 -4.02
CA ILE A 104 -8.53 -6.67 -2.72
C ILE A 104 -7.62 -5.45 -2.69
N VAL A 105 -8.18 -4.30 -2.32
CA VAL A 105 -7.40 -3.09 -2.07
C VAL A 105 -7.54 -2.71 -0.60
N VAL A 106 -6.40 -2.56 0.09
CA VAL A 106 -6.33 -2.07 1.47
C VAL A 106 -5.66 -0.71 1.46
N ASP A 107 -6.28 0.29 2.07
CA ASP A 107 -5.77 1.66 2.01
C ASP A 107 -5.64 2.28 3.40
N SER A 108 -4.46 2.82 3.70
CA SER A 108 -4.21 3.57 4.94
C SER A 108 -4.93 4.92 5.00
N GLY A 109 -5.45 5.43 3.89
CA GLY A 109 -6.04 6.76 3.79
C GLY A 109 -5.02 7.90 3.96
N LEU A 110 -3.73 7.58 3.92
CA LEU A 110 -2.63 8.50 4.23
C LEU A 110 -1.64 8.57 3.05
N CYS A 111 -1.01 9.72 2.88
CA CYS A 111 0.07 9.91 1.91
C CYS A 111 1.15 10.86 2.45
N ARG A 112 2.37 10.78 1.93
CA ARG A 112 3.41 11.79 2.20
C ARG A 112 3.29 12.94 1.19
N LYS A 113 3.14 14.16 1.71
CA LYS A 113 3.11 15.40 0.92
C LYS A 113 4.29 16.29 1.30
N LEU A 114 4.90 16.91 0.29
CA LEU A 114 5.90 17.95 0.51
C LEU A 114 5.18 19.24 0.93
N VAL A 115 5.50 19.74 2.12
CA VAL A 115 4.95 20.97 2.69
C VAL A 115 6.07 22.00 2.76
N TYR A 116 5.83 23.17 2.18
CA TYR A 116 6.75 24.30 2.24
C TYR A 116 6.43 25.17 3.45
N ASP A 117 7.41 25.35 4.35
CA ASP A 117 7.32 26.31 5.45
C ASP A 117 7.91 27.66 4.99
N ALA A 118 7.02 28.63 4.76
CA ALA A 118 7.39 29.97 4.30
C ALA A 118 8.20 30.78 5.34
N ARG A 119 8.10 30.43 6.63
CA ARG A 119 8.83 31.10 7.71
C ARG A 119 10.28 30.64 7.77
N THR A 120 10.55 29.36 7.50
CA THR A 120 11.91 28.82 7.49
C THR A 120 12.52 28.75 6.09
N GLY A 121 11.72 28.89 5.04
CA GLY A 121 12.14 28.72 3.65
C GLY A 121 12.47 27.27 3.28
N LEU A 122 12.04 26.30 4.08
CA LEU A 122 12.39 24.88 3.93
C LEU A 122 11.16 24.05 3.61
N SER A 123 11.36 23.01 2.81
CA SER A 123 10.34 21.99 2.55
C SER A 123 10.57 20.77 3.44
N HIS A 124 9.51 20.22 4.01
CA HIS A 124 9.54 18.96 4.76
C HIS A 124 8.44 18.01 4.27
N LEU A 125 8.59 16.72 4.56
CA LEU A 125 7.56 15.73 4.27
C LEU A 125 6.62 15.61 5.45
N GLU A 126 5.33 15.83 5.22
CA GLU A 126 4.27 15.58 6.19
C GLU A 126 3.42 14.41 5.71
N THR A 127 3.07 13.50 6.63
CA THR A 127 2.07 12.46 6.35
C THR A 127 0.69 13.07 6.54
N VAL A 128 -0.15 13.13 5.52
CA VAL A 128 -1.47 13.75 5.57
C VAL A 128 -2.56 12.76 5.15
N ARG A 129 -3.81 13.01 5.55
CA ARG A 129 -4.94 12.26 4.99
C ARG A 129 -5.12 12.59 3.51
N ILE A 130 -5.41 11.58 2.71
CA ILE A 130 -5.70 11.75 1.29
C ILE A 130 -7.04 12.48 1.13
N SER A 131 -7.21 13.25 0.07
CA SER A 131 -8.50 13.88 -0.23
C SER A 131 -9.54 12.83 -0.65
N GLN A 132 -10.83 13.18 -0.58
CA GLN A 132 -11.91 12.33 -1.07
C GLN A 132 -11.75 11.99 -2.57
N ASP A 133 -11.21 12.91 -3.37
CA ASP A 133 -10.94 12.68 -4.80
C ASP A 133 -9.85 11.62 -5.03
N MET A 134 -8.76 11.69 -4.24
CA MET A 134 -7.70 10.67 -4.27
C MET A 134 -8.25 9.31 -3.81
N ALA A 135 -9.04 9.30 -2.75
CA ALA A 135 -9.72 8.09 -2.28
C ALA A 135 -10.64 7.49 -3.36
N THR A 136 -11.24 8.32 -4.22
CA THR A 136 -12.08 7.88 -5.35
C THR A 136 -11.23 7.36 -6.52
N GLN A 137 -10.09 7.98 -6.83
CA GLN A 137 -9.15 7.45 -7.83
C GLN A 137 -8.56 6.09 -7.43
N ARG A 138 -8.33 5.87 -6.13
CA ARG A 138 -7.91 4.56 -5.59
C ARG A 138 -8.97 3.47 -5.77
N ARG A 139 -10.26 3.83 -5.76
CA ARG A 139 -11.35 2.90 -6.16
C ARG A 139 -11.31 2.55 -7.64
N GLY A 140 -10.71 3.41 -8.45
CA GLY A 140 -10.55 3.26 -9.90
C GLY A 140 -9.40 2.33 -10.31
N VAL A 141 -8.62 1.77 -9.37
CA VAL A 141 -7.71 0.66 -9.68
C VAL A 141 -8.56 -0.50 -10.18
N ARG A 142 -8.68 -0.58 -11.51
CA ARG A 142 -9.38 -1.65 -12.20
C ARG A 142 -8.49 -2.87 -12.19
N ALA A 143 -8.81 -3.80 -11.31
CA ALA A 143 -8.54 -5.19 -11.56
C ALA A 143 -9.45 -5.65 -12.69
N GLU A 144 -8.85 -5.82 -13.87
CA GLU A 144 -9.41 -6.71 -14.89
C GLU A 144 -9.00 -8.15 -14.55
#